data_AF-A0AA48MCV1-F1
#
_entry.id   AF-A0AA48MCV1-F1
#
_cell.length_a   1.000
_cell.length_b   1.000
_cell.length_c   1.000
_cell.angle_alpha   90.00
_cell.angle_beta   90.00
_cell.angle_gamma   90.00
#
_symmetry.space_group_name_H-M   'P 1'
#
loop_
_entity.id
_entity.type
_entity.pdbx_description
1 polymer ?
#
loop_
_entity_poly.entity_id
_entity_poly.type
_entity_poly.pdbx_seq_one_letter_code
_entity_poly.pdbx_strand_id
1 'polypeptide(L)' 'MAKYVINHNTKEIHRTAYTTNNCQIPEISSSHREDTDSDGRVAQLIRDGYNGCYWCYRTQHTG' A
#
# COMPACT_ATOMS: atom_id res chain seq x y z
N MET A 1 4.92 -12.54 -6.74
CA MET A 1 4.06 -11.36 -6.44
C MET A 1 4.67 -10.67 -5.24
N ALA A 2 4.85 -9.36 -5.30
CA ALA A 2 5.33 -8.60 -4.15
C ALA A 2 4.30 -8.62 -3.01
N LYS A 3 4.75 -8.54 -1.77
CA LYS A 3 3.92 -8.46 -0.55
C LYS A 3 3.21 -7.12 -0.43
N TYR A 4 3.83 -6.06 -0.95
CA TYR A 4 3.34 -4.69 -0.88
C TYR A 4 3.36 -4.03 -2.26
N VAL A 5 2.38 -3.16 -2.49
CA VAL A 5 2.37 -2.21 -3.61
C VAL A 5 2.25 -0.83 -3.00
N ILE A 6 3.14 0.08 -3.38
CA ILE A 6 3.19 1.46 -2.88
C ILE A 6 2.78 2.39 -4.01
N ASN A 7 1.86 3.30 -3.70
CA ASN A 7 1.49 4.41 -4.56
C ASN A 7 2.18 5.69 -4.05
N HIS A 8 3.24 6.12 -4.72
CA HIS A 8 3.96 7.35 -4.39
C HIS A 8 3.18 8.63 -4.73
N ASN A 9 2.16 8.55 -5.58
CA ASN A 9 1.32 9.71 -5.91
C ASN A 9 0.40 10.10 -4.74
N THR A 10 -0.29 9.11 -4.14
CA THR A 10 -1.18 9.34 -2.99
C THR A 10 -0.52 9.06 -1.63
N LYS A 11 0.72 8.55 -1.65
CA LYS A 11 1.46 8.08 -0.47
C LYS A 11 0.73 6.97 0.28
N GLU A 12 0.18 6.01 -0.47
CA GLU A 12 -0.54 4.87 0.08
C GLU A 12 0.24 3.57 -0.05
N ILE A 13 0.11 2.70 0.95
CA ILE A 13 0.72 1.37 1.01
C ILE A 13 -0.39 0.32 0.97
N HIS A 14 -0.35 -0.56 -0.02
CA HIS A 14 -1.28 -1.67 -0.19
C HIS A 14 -0.62 -2.99 0.20
N ARG A 15 -1.36 -3.86 0.89
CA ARG A 15 -0.94 -5.24 1.18
C ARG A 15 -1.57 -6.17 0.17
N THR A 16 -0.78 -6.80 -0.70
CA THR A 16 -1.29 -7.63 -1.81
C THR A 16 -2.17 -8.79 -1.35
N ALA A 17 -1.91 -9.33 -0.15
CA ALA A 17 -2.74 -10.37 0.45
C ALA A 17 -4.16 -9.91 0.85
N TYR A 18 -4.40 -8.60 0.96
CA TYR A 18 -5.67 -8.02 1.43
C TYR A 18 -6.25 -7.00 0.43
N THR A 19 -5.78 -7.01 -0.81
CA THR A 19 -6.28 -6.09 -1.83
C THR A 19 -7.70 -6.43 -2.21
N THR A 20 -8.49 -5.38 -2.44
CA THR A 20 -9.84 -5.48 -2.99
C THR A 20 -9.89 -4.66 -4.28
N ASN A 21 -10.97 -4.79 -5.05
CA ASN A 21 -11.17 -3.96 -6.24
C ASN A 21 -11.19 -2.45 -5.93
N ASN A 22 -11.55 -2.07 -4.69
CA ASN A 22 -11.55 -0.68 -4.24
C ASN A 22 -10.14 -0.11 -4.00
N CYS A 23 -9.09 -0.94 -4.05
CA CYS A 23 -7.71 -0.46 -3.93
C CYS A 23 -7.20 0.21 -5.21
N GLN A 24 -7.88 0.02 -6.35
CA GLN A 24 -7.54 0.63 -7.64
C GLN A 24 -6.06 0.45 -8.07
N ILE A 25 -5.41 -0.64 -7.63
CA ILE A 25 -3.99 -0.92 -7.91
C ILE A 25 -3.65 -0.93 -9.41
N PRO A 26 -4.50 -1.47 -10.31
CA PRO A 26 -4.25 -1.40 -11.75
C PRO A 26 -4.21 0.02 -12.32
N GLU A 27 -4.79 1.00 -11.63
CA GLU A 27 -4.84 2.40 -12.05
C GLU A 27 -3.63 3.21 -11.54
N ILE A 28 -2.79 2.62 -10.68
CA ILE A 28 -1.54 3.26 -10.23
C ILE A 28 -0.59 3.29 -11.42
N SER A 29 -0.24 4.50 -11.87
CA SER A 29 0.78 4.70 -12.91
C SER A 29 2.09 4.02 -12.53
N SER A 30 2.74 3.36 -13.49
CA SER A 30 4.05 2.72 -13.31
C SER A 30 5.13 3.68 -12.82
N SER A 31 5.03 4.98 -13.13
CA SER A 31 5.92 6.04 -12.63
C SER A 31 5.78 6.33 -11.13
N HIS A 32 4.67 5.90 -10.52
CA HIS A 32 4.36 6.13 -9.11
C HIS A 32 4.22 4.83 -8.32
N ARG A 33 4.41 3.68 -8.97
CA ARG A 33 4.24 2.35 -8.38
C ARG A 33 5.59 1.79 -7.95
N GLU A 34 5.68 1.37 -6.70
CA GLU A 34 6.79 0.55 -6.18
C GLU A 34 6.23 -0.76 -5.63
N ASP A 35 6.68 -1.88 -6.17
CA ASP A 35 6.37 -3.23 -5.68
C ASP A 35 7.52 -3.69 -4.76
N THR A 36 7.23 -4.07 -3.51
CA THR A 36 8.28 -4.48 -2.55
C THR A 36 7.83 -5.61 -1.63
N ASP A 37 8.78 -6.46 -1.23
CA ASP A 37 8.59 -7.50 -0.21
C ASP A 37 9.15 -7.09 1.16
N SER A 38 9.80 -5.92 1.25
CA SER A 38 10.54 -5.50 2.44
C SER A 38 9.64 -4.81 3.46
N ASP A 39 9.43 -5.47 4.61
CA ASP A 39 8.78 -4.87 5.77
C ASP A 39 9.53 -3.63 6.29
N GLY A 40 10.87 -3.61 6.18
CA GLY A 40 11.69 -2.47 6.57
C GLY A 40 11.44 -1.23 5.70
N ARG A 41 11.24 -1.43 4.38
CA ARG A 41 10.90 -0.34 3.45
C ARG A 41 9.53 0.24 3.79
N VAL A 42 8.54 -0.61 4.04
CA VAL A 42 7.20 -0.20 4.48
C VAL A 42 7.24 0.56 5.80
N ALA A 43 7.98 0.05 6.79
CA ALA A 43 8.14 0.73 8.08
C ALA A 43 8.80 2.11 7.93
N GLN A 44 9.77 2.25 7.03
CA GLN A 44 10.36 3.56 6.71
C GLN A 44 9.33 4.51 6.09
N LEU A 45 8.57 4.05 5.09
CA LEU A 45 7.57 4.89 4.42
C LEU A 45 6.46 5.36 5.37
N ILE A 46 6.03 4.50 6.30
CA ILE A 46 5.07 4.89 7.35
C ILE A 46 5.65 6.03 8.21
N ARG A 47 6.94 5.97 8.58
CA ARG A 47 7.63 7.07 9.29
C ARG A 47 7.73 8.33 8.45
N ASP A 48 7.85 8.18 7.12
CA ASP A 48 7.90 9.29 6.16
C ASP A 48 6.50 9.86 5.82
N GLY A 49 5.45 9.38 6.50
CA GLY A 49 4.08 9.91 6.39
C GLY A 49 3.20 9.21 5.34
N TYR A 50 3.58 8.01 4.89
CA TYR A 50 2.71 7.18 4.07
C TYR A 50 1.66 6.49 4.93
N ASN A 51 0.47 6.27 4.36
CA ASN A 51 -0.64 5.63 5.05
C ASN A 51 -0.92 4.25 4.48
N GLY A 52 -1.39 3.33 5.33
CA GLY A 52 -1.95 2.08 4.86
C GLY A 52 -3.26 2.33 4.12
N CYS A 53 -3.44 1.70 2.96
CA CYS A 53 -4.69 1.77 2.22
C CYS A 53 -5.84 1.27 3.12
N TYR A 54 -6.87 2.09 3.31
CA TYR A 54 -8.00 1.80 4.19
C TYR A 54 -8.61 0.41 3.94
N TRP A 55 -8.73 0.01 2.67
CA TRP A 55 -9.29 -1.29 2.28
C TRP A 55 -8.37 -2.46 2.62
N CYS A 56 -7.06 -2.29 2.49
CA CYS A 56 -6.07 -3.31 2.84
C CYS A 56 -5.92 -3.49 4.36
N TYR A 57 -6.18 -2.44 5.14
CA TYR A 57 -5.99 -2.42 6.60
C TYR A 57 -7.31 -2.37 7.37
N ARG A 58 -8.43 -2.71 6.73
CA ARG A 58 -9.79 -2.55 7.28
C ARG A 58 -10.02 -3.25 8.63
N THR A 59 -9.33 -4.35 8.91
CA THR A 59 -9.39 -5.06 10.21
C THR A 59 -8.80 -4.25 11.36
N GLN A 60 -7.94 -3.26 11.09
CA GLN A 60 -7.40 -2.33 12.09
C GLN A 60 -8.33 -1.13 12.35
N HIS A 61 -9.43 -1.00 11.60
CA HIS A 61 -10.42 0.08 11.71
C HIS A 61 -11.79 -0.45 12.21
N THR A 62 -11.80 -1.56 12.94
CA THR A 62 -13.00 -2.00 13.66
C THR A 62 -13.02 -1.29 15.02
N GLY A 63 -13.71 -0.15 15.05
CA GLY A 63 -14.12 0.51 16.29
C GLY A 63 -15.16 -0.31 17.05
#